data_AF-A0A522MTD1-F1
#
_entry.id   AF-A0A522MTD1-F1
#
_cell.length_a   1.000
_cell.length_b   1.000
_cell.length_c   1.000
_cell.angle_alpha   90.00
_cell.angle_beta   90.00
_cell.angle_gamma   90.00
#
_symmetry.space_group_name_H-M   'P 1'
#
loop_
_entity.id
_entity.type
_entity.pdbx_description
1 polymer ?
#
loop_
_entity_poly.entity_id
_entity_poly.type
_entity_poly.pdbx_seq_one_letter_code
_entity_poly.pdbx_strand_id
1 'polypeptide(L)'
;MGWLFATALGLQRGTRTALAAALPPLALGHAASIFLVTSSALVLGLAVHAASLRLVTGMFLLGWAGYHLLYGHRHHLRVGMTAGFLGLALWSAATATVHGAGLMLVPALMPICGAAGQASLSGALGPAALVTLVHTLVASATSAAIAFAAYEYLGLAMLRRGWINFDWIWSAALFVTGAAVLVIA
;
A
#
# COMPACT_ATOMS: atom_id res chain seq x y z
N MET A 1 1.44 5.33 4.26
CA MET A 1 1.71 6.39 5.27
C MET A 1 0.43 7.05 5.82
N GLY A 2 -0.64 6.30 6.10
CA GLY A 2 -1.86 6.88 6.68
C GLY A 2 -1.73 7.22 8.17
N TRP A 3 -0.87 6.50 8.89
CA TRP A 3 -0.69 6.63 10.33
C TRP A 3 -0.22 8.03 10.76
N LEU A 4 0.69 8.68 10.01
CA LEU A 4 1.14 10.05 10.30
C LEU A 4 0.00 11.07 10.23
N PHE A 5 -0.87 10.96 9.21
CA PHE A 5 -2.07 11.81 9.12
C PHE A 5 -3.05 11.55 10.26
N ALA A 6 -3.28 10.29 10.61
CA ALA A 6 -4.13 9.92 11.73
C ALA A 6 -3.58 10.49 13.06
N THR A 7 -2.27 10.37 13.31
CA THR A 7 -1.61 10.95 14.49
C THR A 7 -1.67 12.48 14.50
N ALA A 8 -1.42 13.14 13.37
CA ALA A 8 -1.47 14.59 13.26
C ALA A 8 -2.89 15.12 13.52
N LEU A 9 -3.92 14.46 12.99
CA LEU A 9 -5.32 14.85 13.20
C LEU A 9 -5.78 14.59 14.65
N GLY A 10 -5.33 13.48 15.25
CA GLY A 10 -5.56 13.17 16.66
C GLY A 10 -4.91 14.18 17.62
N LEU A 11 -3.68 14.59 17.32
CA LEU A 11 -2.97 15.63 18.09
C LEU A 11 -3.57 17.03 17.87
N GLN A 12 -3.99 17.37 16.65
CA GLN A 12 -4.60 18.68 16.35
C GLN A 12 -5.96 18.87 17.03
N ARG A 13 -6.76 17.80 17.13
CA ARG A 13 -8.08 17.84 17.77
C ARG A 13 -8.06 17.39 19.24
N GLY A 14 -6.90 17.03 19.79
CA GLY A 14 -6.72 16.61 21.19
C GLY A 14 -7.58 15.42 21.63
N THR A 15 -8.09 14.60 20.70
CA THR A 15 -9.12 13.59 20.99
C THR A 15 -8.82 12.27 20.29
N ARG A 16 -9.01 11.17 21.03
CA ARG A 16 -8.87 9.78 20.51
C ARG A 16 -9.89 9.46 19.42
N THR A 17 -11.05 10.10 19.47
CA THR A 17 -12.11 9.95 18.47
C THR A 17 -11.71 10.50 17.11
N ALA A 18 -10.94 11.59 17.06
CA ALA A 18 -10.41 12.14 15.80
C ALA A 18 -9.38 11.21 15.15
N LEU A 19 -8.55 10.56 15.96
CA LEU A 19 -7.62 9.52 15.50
C LEU A 19 -8.40 8.33 14.91
N ALA A 20 -9.40 7.82 15.63
CA ALA A 20 -10.21 6.70 15.18
C ALA A 20 -11.03 7.04 13.92
N ALA A 21 -11.56 8.26 13.82
CA ALA A 21 -12.35 8.70 12.66
C ALA A 21 -11.51 8.83 11.37
N ALA A 22 -10.19 9.01 11.47
CA ALA A 22 -9.30 9.07 10.32
C ALA A 22 -8.94 7.67 9.77
N LEU A 23 -9.08 6.60 10.54
CA LEU A 23 -8.71 5.24 10.12
C LEU A 23 -9.60 4.67 8.99
N PRO A 24 -10.94 4.75 9.05
CA PRO A 24 -11.81 4.23 8.00
C PRO A 24 -11.54 4.80 6.59
N PRO A 25 -11.44 6.13 6.37
CA PRO A 25 -11.20 6.65 5.03
C PRO A 25 -9.83 6.26 4.48
N LEU A 26 -8.81 6.17 5.35
CA LEU A 26 -7.46 5.75 4.97
C LEU A 26 -7.46 4.27 4.52
N ALA A 27 -8.12 3.40 5.28
CA ALA A 27 -8.25 1.98 4.95
C ALA A 27 -9.02 1.78 3.64
N LEU A 28 -10.11 2.51 3.44
CA LEU A 28 -10.91 2.44 2.20
C LEU A 28 -10.11 2.86 0.97
N GLY A 29 -9.37 3.98 1.05
CA GLY A 29 -8.52 4.41 -0.06
C GLY A 29 -7.43 3.40 -0.41
N HIS A 30 -6.83 2.78 0.60
CA HIS A 30 -5.82 1.74 0.42
C HIS A 30 -6.40 0.47 -0.22
N ALA A 31 -7.56 0.00 0.29
CA ALA A 31 -8.28 -1.13 -0.28
C ALA A 31 -8.63 -0.91 -1.75
N ALA A 32 -9.15 0.29 -2.08
CA ALA A 32 -9.55 0.64 -3.44
C ALA A 32 -8.36 0.61 -4.41
N SER A 33 -7.22 1.19 -4.02
CA SER A 33 -6.00 1.16 -4.83
C SER A 33 -5.51 -0.27 -5.07
N ILE A 34 -5.40 -1.09 -4.01
CA ILE A 34 -4.95 -2.47 -4.13
C ILE A 34 -5.91 -3.27 -5.02
N PHE A 35 -7.22 -3.18 -4.77
CA PHE A 35 -8.22 -3.91 -5.54
C PHE A 35 -8.18 -3.55 -7.02
N LEU A 36 -8.03 -2.26 -7.34
CA LEU A 36 -7.95 -1.78 -8.73
C LEU A 36 -6.70 -2.34 -9.42
N VAL A 37 -5.55 -2.33 -8.75
CA VAL A 37 -4.29 -2.85 -9.31
C VAL A 37 -4.34 -4.37 -9.48
N THR A 38 -4.81 -5.11 -8.47
CA THR A 38 -4.86 -6.58 -8.51
C THR A 38 -5.89 -7.09 -9.51
N SER A 39 -7.08 -6.49 -9.58
CA SER A 39 -8.09 -6.81 -10.60
C SER A 39 -7.61 -6.51 -12.02
N SER A 40 -6.94 -5.37 -12.25
CA SER A 40 -6.36 -5.04 -13.55
C SER A 40 -5.28 -6.05 -13.95
N ALA A 41 -4.40 -6.43 -13.01
CA ALA A 41 -3.38 -7.44 -13.24
C ALA A 41 -3.97 -8.83 -13.57
N LEU A 42 -5.09 -9.20 -12.93
CA LEU A 42 -5.81 -10.44 -13.23
C LEU A 42 -6.40 -10.45 -14.65
N VAL A 43 -7.02 -9.34 -15.07
CA VAL A 43 -7.55 -9.20 -16.43
C VAL A 43 -6.42 -9.28 -17.47
N LEU A 44 -5.29 -8.61 -17.22
CA LEU A 44 -4.09 -8.71 -18.06
C LEU A 44 -3.50 -10.14 -18.07
N GLY A 45 -3.57 -10.85 -16.95
CA GLY A 45 -3.11 -12.25 -16.82
C GLY A 45 -3.92 -13.27 -17.59
N LEU A 46 -5.15 -12.93 -17.99
CA LEU A 46 -5.93 -13.75 -18.92
C LEU A 46 -5.48 -13.55 -20.37
N ALA A 47 -4.87 -12.41 -20.70
CA ALA A 47 -4.42 -12.07 -22.05
C ALA A 47 -2.94 -12.41 -22.30
N VAL A 48 -2.13 -12.52 -21.25
CA VAL A 48 -0.67 -12.67 -21.33
C VAL A 48 -0.20 -13.88 -20.51
N HIS A 49 0.78 -14.64 -21.01
CA HIS A 49 1.37 -15.75 -20.28
C HIS A 49 1.90 -15.31 -18.89
N ALA A 50 1.62 -16.14 -17.88
CA ALA A 50 1.97 -15.89 -16.49
C ALA A 50 3.46 -15.55 -16.27
N ALA A 51 4.36 -16.18 -17.03
CA ALA A 51 5.80 -15.94 -16.97
C ALA A 51 6.18 -14.53 -17.42
N SER A 52 5.61 -14.06 -18.54
CA SER A 52 5.85 -12.72 -19.07
C SER A 52 5.34 -11.64 -18.10
N LEU A 53 4.20 -11.87 -17.46
CA LEU A 53 3.64 -10.95 -16.46
C LEU A 53 4.50 -10.85 -15.19
N ARG A 54 5.07 -11.96 -14.73
CA ARG A 54 6.03 -11.96 -13.61
C ARG A 54 7.29 -11.16 -13.94
N LEU A 55 7.86 -11.38 -15.12
CA LEU A 55 9.04 -10.64 -15.59
C LEU A 55 8.75 -9.13 -15.72
N VAL A 56 7.64 -8.76 -16.36
CA VAL A 56 7.25 -7.35 -16.52
C VAL A 56 6.99 -6.70 -15.16
N THR A 57 6.28 -7.37 -14.26
CA THR A 57 5.99 -6.84 -12.91
C THR A 57 7.26 -6.70 -12.07
N GLY A 58 8.16 -7.69 -12.12
CA GLY A 58 9.45 -7.64 -11.42
C GLY A 58 10.35 -6.52 -11.94
N MET A 59 10.47 -6.38 -13.26
CA MET A 59 11.23 -5.29 -13.89
C MET A 59 10.62 -3.91 -13.56
N PHE A 60 9.29 -3.81 -13.57
CA PHE A 60 8.60 -2.57 -13.20
C PHE A 60 8.80 -2.22 -11.72
N LEU A 61 8.75 -3.19 -10.81
CA LEU A 61 9.05 -2.98 -9.39
C LEU A 61 10.48 -2.50 -9.16
N LEU A 62 11.47 -3.09 -9.85
CA LEU A 62 12.87 -2.66 -9.77
C LEU A 62 13.08 -1.25 -10.36
N GLY A 63 12.49 -0.98 -11.53
CA GLY A 63 12.54 0.35 -12.15
C GLY A 63 11.87 1.41 -11.27
N TRP A 64 10.73 1.08 -10.67
CA TRP A 64 10.01 1.95 -9.75
C TRP A 64 10.79 2.18 -8.44
N ALA A 65 11.42 1.15 -7.88
CA ALA A 65 12.31 1.29 -6.72
C ALA A 65 13.50 2.21 -7.03
N GLY A 66 14.13 2.05 -8.21
CA GLY A 66 15.20 2.93 -8.68
C GLY A 66 14.73 4.37 -8.86
N TYR A 67 13.54 4.57 -9.44
CA TYR A 67 12.94 5.90 -9.59
C TYR A 67 12.65 6.55 -8.23
N HIS A 68 12.10 5.80 -7.28
CA HIS A 68 11.85 6.29 -5.92
C HIS A 68 13.15 6.66 -5.19
N LEU A 69 14.22 5.88 -5.37
CA LEU A 69 15.53 6.16 -4.78
C LEU A 69 16.16 7.44 -5.37
N LEU A 70 16.00 7.66 -6.68
CA LEU A 70 16.58 8.80 -7.39
C LEU A 70 15.76 10.10 -7.27
N TYR A 71 14.42 10.01 -7.21
CA TYR A 71 13.51 11.16 -7.32
C TYR A 71 12.49 11.30 -6.17
N GLY A 72 12.44 10.35 -5.22
CA GLY A 72 11.45 10.33 -4.13
C GLY A 72 11.40 11.62 -3.29
N HIS A 73 12.54 12.29 -3.14
CA HIS A 73 12.66 13.52 -2.33
C HIS A 73 12.02 14.77 -2.98
N ARG A 74 11.57 14.73 -4.24
CA ARG A 74 11.07 15.92 -4.96
C ARG A 74 9.54 16.05 -4.96
N HIS A 75 8.80 14.98 -4.66
CA HIS A 75 7.33 14.98 -4.75
C HIS A 75 6.70 15.31 -3.40
N HIS A 76 6.81 16.58 -2.97
CA HIS A 76 6.04 17.09 -1.85
C HIS A 76 4.61 17.37 -2.30
N LEU A 77 3.76 16.34 -2.26
CA LEU A 77 2.34 16.54 -2.42
C LEU A 77 1.81 17.30 -1.18
N ARG A 78 1.51 18.59 -1.34
CA ARG A 78 0.95 19.44 -0.29
C ARG A 78 -0.56 19.21 -0.20
N VAL A 79 -0.99 18.30 0.66
CA VAL A 79 -2.41 18.20 1.05
C VAL A 79 -2.63 18.94 2.36
N GLY A 80 -3.53 19.93 2.31
CA GLY A 80 -3.95 20.68 3.48
C GLY A 80 -4.65 19.78 4.49
N MET A 81 -4.39 20.01 5.77
CA MET A 81 -5.02 19.34 6.92
C MET A 81 -6.55 19.56 7.03
N THR A 82 -7.19 20.13 6.01
CA THR A 82 -8.63 20.41 5.90
C THR A 82 -9.35 19.47 4.91
N ALA A 83 -8.67 18.45 4.39
CA ALA A 83 -9.31 17.47 3.50
C ALA A 83 -10.38 16.65 4.24
N GLY A 84 -11.62 16.69 3.73
CA GLY A 84 -12.72 15.86 4.23
C GLY A 84 -12.50 14.35 4.01
N PHE A 85 -13.44 13.52 4.44
CA PHE A 85 -13.38 12.04 4.37
C PHE A 85 -12.95 11.52 2.98
N LEU A 86 -13.55 12.08 1.92
CA LEU A 86 -13.25 11.68 0.54
C LEU A 86 -11.84 12.10 0.09
N GLY A 87 -11.35 13.25 0.54
CA GLY A 87 -9.99 13.71 0.27
C GLY A 87 -8.94 12.83 0.95
N LEU A 88 -9.21 12.37 2.18
CA LEU A 88 -8.34 11.41 2.88
C LEU A 88 -8.32 10.05 2.19
N ALA A 89 -9.47 9.58 1.69
CA ALA A 89 -9.55 8.32 0.96
C ALA A 89 -8.82 8.40 -0.39
N LEU A 90 -9.05 9.45 -1.19
CA LEU A 90 -8.36 9.66 -2.47
C LEU A 90 -6.86 9.83 -2.29
N TRP A 91 -6.45 10.55 -1.25
CA TRP A 91 -5.04 10.69 -0.90
C TRP A 91 -4.40 9.34 -0.54
N SER A 92 -5.07 8.56 0.31
CA SER A 92 -4.60 7.22 0.67
C SER A 92 -4.49 6.33 -0.56
N ALA A 93 -5.47 6.38 -1.46
CA ALA A 93 -5.45 5.66 -2.72
C ALA A 93 -4.28 6.09 -3.60
N ALA A 94 -4.07 7.39 -3.81
CA ALA A 94 -2.96 7.91 -4.60
C ALA A 94 -1.61 7.51 -4.01
N THR A 95 -1.45 7.65 -2.69
CA THR A 95 -0.22 7.28 -1.99
C THR A 95 0.02 5.77 -2.06
N ALA A 96 -1.02 4.94 -1.95
CA ALA A 96 -0.93 3.48 -2.04
C ALA A 96 -0.53 3.03 -3.46
N THR A 97 -1.07 3.67 -4.49
CA THR A 97 -0.71 3.41 -5.89
C THR A 97 0.74 3.84 -6.17
N VAL A 98 1.15 5.02 -5.71
CA VAL A 98 2.53 5.51 -5.83
C VAL A 98 3.50 4.61 -5.07
N HIS A 99 3.12 4.09 -3.91
CA HIS A 99 3.96 3.13 -3.20
C HIS A 99 4.03 1.77 -3.92
N GLY A 100 3.15 1.49 -4.88
CA GLY A 100 3.17 0.21 -5.61
C GLY A 100 2.72 -0.98 -4.76
N ALA A 101 1.98 -0.74 -3.67
CA ALA A 101 1.54 -1.80 -2.76
C ALA A 101 0.71 -2.90 -3.48
N GLY A 102 -0.13 -2.49 -4.44
CA GLY A 102 -0.87 -3.43 -5.29
C GLY A 102 0.04 -4.26 -6.21
N LEU A 103 1.14 -3.70 -6.71
CA LEU A 103 2.08 -4.40 -7.60
C LEU A 103 2.90 -5.46 -6.87
N MET A 104 3.20 -5.24 -5.58
CA MET A 104 3.86 -6.25 -4.73
C MET A 104 3.00 -7.50 -4.52
N LEU A 105 1.67 -7.37 -4.60
CA LEU A 105 0.73 -8.48 -4.42
C LEU A 105 0.52 -9.31 -5.69
N VAL A 106 0.73 -8.74 -6.88
CA VAL A 106 0.52 -9.41 -8.16
C VAL A 106 1.26 -10.75 -8.27
N PRO A 107 2.56 -10.85 -7.93
CA PRO A 107 3.30 -12.11 -8.04
C PRO A 107 2.83 -13.19 -7.07
N ALA A 108 2.41 -12.79 -5.85
CA ALA A 108 1.85 -13.70 -4.85
C ALA A 108 0.44 -14.19 -5.23
N LEU A 109 -0.33 -13.36 -5.95
CA LEU A 109 -1.65 -13.70 -6.46
C LEU A 109 -1.60 -14.71 -7.60
N MET A 110 -0.58 -14.67 -8.46
CA MET A 110 -0.49 -15.56 -9.63
C MET A 110 -0.56 -17.07 -9.32
N PRO A 111 0.16 -17.65 -8.35
CA PRO A 111 -0.01 -19.07 -7.99
C PRO A 111 -1.36 -19.37 -7.33
N ILE A 112 -1.89 -18.44 -6.51
CA ILE A 112 -3.16 -18.62 -5.79
C ILE A 112 -4.36 -18.59 -6.76
N CYS A 113 -4.37 -17.60 -7.65
CA CYS A 113 -5.38 -17.44 -8.69
C CYS A 113 -5.14 -18.38 -9.88
N GLY A 114 -3.91 -18.81 -10.14
CA GLY A 114 -3.61 -19.79 -11.19
C GLY A 114 -4.12 -21.19 -10.85
N ALA A 115 -4.13 -21.58 -9.57
CA ALA A 115 -4.77 -22.81 -9.10
C ALA A 115 -6.30 -22.72 -9.09
N ALA A 116 -6.87 -21.54 -8.78
CA ALA A 116 -8.32 -21.30 -8.70
C ALA A 116 -8.99 -20.87 -10.03
N GLY A 117 -8.20 -20.38 -11.00
CA GLY A 117 -8.65 -19.62 -12.17
C GLY A 117 -8.58 -20.38 -13.50
N GLN A 118 -8.37 -21.69 -13.49
CA GLN A 118 -8.31 -22.52 -14.70
C GLN A 118 -9.64 -22.56 -15.50
N ALA A 119 -10.71 -21.86 -15.06
CA ALA A 119 -12.00 -21.85 -15.77
C ALA A 119 -12.76 -20.50 -15.84
N SER A 120 -12.48 -19.47 -15.04
CA SER A 120 -13.21 -18.17 -15.16
C SER A 120 -12.64 -17.01 -14.33
N LEU A 121 -12.87 -15.77 -14.80
CA LEU A 121 -12.59 -14.54 -14.05
C LEU A 121 -13.32 -14.50 -12.69
N SER A 122 -14.56 -14.99 -12.63
CA SER A 122 -15.35 -15.11 -11.41
C SER A 122 -14.69 -16.02 -10.35
N GLY A 123 -14.02 -17.09 -10.77
CA GLY A 123 -13.25 -17.96 -9.87
C GLY A 123 -11.98 -17.30 -9.30
N ALA A 124 -11.38 -16.37 -10.04
CA ALA A 124 -10.17 -15.67 -9.62
C ALA A 124 -10.44 -14.41 -8.77
N LEU A 125 -11.63 -13.81 -8.86
CA LEU A 125 -12.01 -12.62 -8.09
C LEU A 125 -12.14 -12.89 -6.59
N GLY A 126 -12.61 -14.08 -6.18
CA GLY A 126 -12.75 -14.44 -4.77
C GLY A 126 -11.42 -14.43 -4.02
N PRO A 127 -10.40 -15.19 -4.47
CA PRO A 127 -9.06 -15.17 -3.86
C PRO A 127 -8.41 -13.78 -3.89
N ALA A 128 -8.58 -13.03 -4.99
CA ALA A 128 -8.04 -11.67 -5.12
C ALA A 128 -8.66 -10.69 -4.11
N ALA A 129 -9.97 -10.75 -3.92
CA ALA A 129 -10.68 -9.97 -2.91
C ALA A 129 -10.23 -10.35 -1.49
N LEU A 130 -10.05 -11.65 -1.22
CA LEU A 130 -9.61 -12.14 0.09
C LEU A 130 -8.19 -11.67 0.43
N VAL A 131 -7.25 -11.80 -0.52
CA VAL A 131 -5.87 -11.29 -0.36
C VAL A 131 -5.87 -9.78 -0.16
N THR A 132 -6.67 -9.04 -0.93
CA THR A 132 -6.81 -7.58 -0.79
C THR A 132 -7.35 -7.20 0.59
N LEU A 133 -8.38 -7.91 1.07
CA LEU A 133 -8.97 -7.69 2.39
C LEU A 133 -7.98 -7.99 3.51
N VAL A 134 -7.33 -9.15 3.49
CA VAL A 134 -6.36 -9.56 4.51
C VAL A 134 -5.19 -8.57 4.55
N HIS A 135 -4.61 -8.24 3.40
CA HIS A 135 -3.51 -7.28 3.33
C HIS A 135 -3.94 -5.91 3.88
N THR A 136 -5.11 -5.41 3.47
CA THR A 136 -5.60 -4.11 3.92
C THR A 136 -5.89 -4.10 5.42
N LEU A 137 -6.47 -5.17 5.96
CA LEU A 137 -6.75 -5.30 7.40
C LEU A 137 -5.46 -5.31 8.21
N VAL A 138 -4.49 -6.14 7.82
CA VAL A 138 -3.20 -6.23 8.52
C VAL A 138 -2.47 -4.89 8.44
N ALA A 139 -2.35 -4.29 7.25
CA ALA A 139 -1.68 -3.01 7.06
C ALA A 139 -2.36 -1.87 7.86
N SER A 140 -3.70 -1.86 7.90
CA SER A 140 -4.48 -0.87 8.65
C SER A 140 -4.35 -1.07 10.16
N ALA A 141 -4.40 -2.32 10.64
CA ALA A 141 -4.23 -2.66 12.05
C ALA A 141 -2.83 -2.30 12.55
N THR A 142 -1.78 -2.66 11.79
CA THR A 142 -0.40 -2.27 12.09
C THR A 142 -0.24 -0.76 12.10
N SER A 143 -0.81 -0.06 11.11
CA SER A 143 -0.78 1.41 11.06
C SER A 143 -1.51 2.05 12.25
N ALA A 144 -2.65 1.51 12.65
CA ALA A 144 -3.42 1.99 13.79
C ALA A 144 -2.68 1.75 15.11
N ALA A 145 -2.06 0.56 15.28
CA ALA A 145 -1.25 0.25 16.45
C ALA A 145 -0.06 1.20 16.58
N ILE A 146 0.67 1.44 15.49
CA ILE A 146 1.79 2.40 15.48
C ILE A 146 1.29 3.82 15.77
N ALA A 147 0.17 4.23 15.17
CA ALA A 147 -0.41 5.55 15.42
C ALA A 147 -0.82 5.74 16.89
N PHE A 148 -1.43 4.72 17.48
CA PHE A 148 -1.87 4.76 18.88
C PHE A 148 -0.67 4.74 19.84
N ALA A 149 0.33 3.89 19.57
CA ALA A 149 1.58 3.88 20.33
C ALA A 149 2.30 5.23 20.25
N ALA A 150 2.34 5.84 19.06
CA ALA A 150 2.90 7.17 18.86
C ALA A 150 2.14 8.25 19.64
N TYR A 151 0.81 8.20 19.64
CA TYR A 151 -0.07 9.15 20.33
C TYR A 151 0.03 9.04 21.86
N GLU A 152 0.01 7.83 22.42
CA GLU A 152 -0.01 7.62 23.87
C GLU A 152 1.37 7.65 24.54
N TYR A 153 2.39 7.02 23.95
CA TYR A 153 3.65 6.75 24.65
C TYR A 153 4.79 7.69 24.25
N LEU A 154 4.74 8.21 23.03
CA LEU A 154 5.92 8.75 22.35
C LEU A 154 5.82 10.26 22.08
N GLY A 155 4.59 10.78 21.98
CA GLY A 155 4.30 12.19 21.73
C GLY A 155 5.09 12.77 20.55
N LEU A 156 5.26 14.09 20.53
CA LEU A 156 6.10 14.78 19.52
C LEU A 156 7.61 14.54 19.72
N ALA A 157 8.02 13.80 20.76
CA ALA A 157 9.43 13.54 21.05
C ALA A 157 10.04 12.51 20.10
N MET A 158 9.28 11.50 19.67
CA MET A 158 9.70 10.50 18.69
C MET A 158 10.02 11.11 17.32
N LEU A 159 9.20 12.07 16.86
CA LEU A 159 9.45 12.81 15.62
C LEU A 159 10.77 13.60 15.64
N ARG A 160 11.25 13.94 16.85
CA ARG A 160 12.42 14.80 17.04
C ARG A 160 13.73 14.03 17.23
N ARG A 161 13.67 12.74 17.56
CA ARG A 161 14.83 11.98 18.10
C ARG A 161 15.28 10.79 17.25
N GLY A 162 14.46 10.32 16.30
CA GLY A 162 14.83 9.21 15.42
C GLY A 162 13.93 9.11 14.22
N TRP A 163 14.14 9.98 13.22
CA TRP A 163 13.41 9.87 11.96
C TRP A 163 14.06 8.81 11.09
N ILE A 164 13.54 7.58 11.16
CA ILE A 164 13.86 6.54 10.19
C ILE A 164 13.28 6.97 8.85
N ASN A 165 14.13 7.08 7.82
CA ASN A 165 13.66 7.44 6.49
C ASN A 165 12.87 6.26 5.91
N PHE A 166 11.55 6.36 6.01
CA PHE A 166 10.61 5.34 5.54
C PHE A 166 10.72 5.10 4.03
N ASP A 167 11.18 6.07 3.24
CA ASP A 167 11.39 5.91 1.81
C ASP A 167 12.49 4.90 1.51
N TRP A 168 13.53 4.84 2.36
CA TRP A 168 14.60 3.84 2.24
C TRP A 168 14.10 2.44 2.57
N ILE A 169 13.34 2.29 3.67
CA ILE A 169 12.74 1.01 4.04
C ILE A 169 11.80 0.53 2.93
N TRP A 170 11.00 1.43 2.38
CA TRP A 170 10.06 1.10 1.32
C TRP A 170 10.76 0.73 0.02
N SER A 171 11.79 1.48 -0.37
CA SER A 171 12.60 1.16 -1.56
C SER A 171 13.29 -0.18 -1.42
N ALA A 172 13.81 -0.51 -0.22
CA ALA A 172 14.38 -1.81 0.08
C ALA A 172 13.33 -2.93 -0.02
N ALA A 173 12.11 -2.72 0.49
CA ALA A 173 11.02 -3.69 0.38
C ALA A 173 10.60 -3.95 -1.07
N LEU A 174 10.50 -2.90 -1.89
CA LEU A 174 10.25 -3.00 -3.33
C LEU A 174 11.37 -3.75 -4.06
N PHE A 175 12.63 -3.44 -3.75
CA PHE A 175 13.78 -4.11 -4.32
C PHE A 175 13.82 -5.59 -3.99
N VAL A 176 13.66 -5.95 -2.70
CA VAL A 176 13.65 -7.35 -2.24
C VAL A 176 12.51 -8.13 -2.88
N THR A 177 11.33 -7.52 -2.97
CA THR A 177 10.16 -8.18 -3.57
C THR A 177 10.37 -8.35 -5.08
N GLY A 178 10.82 -7.31 -5.78
CA GLY A 178 11.16 -7.40 -7.21
C GLY A 178 12.23 -8.46 -7.49
N ALA A 179 13.29 -8.52 -6.69
CA ALA A 179 14.34 -9.52 -6.80
C ALA A 179 13.82 -10.94 -6.53
N ALA A 180 13.05 -11.14 -5.46
CA ALA A 180 12.46 -12.43 -5.14
C ALA A 180 11.55 -12.94 -6.26
N VAL A 181 10.75 -12.04 -6.86
CA VAL A 181 9.86 -12.36 -7.97
C VAL A 181 10.64 -12.80 -9.20
N LEU A 182 11.76 -12.15 -9.52
CA LEU A 182 12.61 -12.56 -10.64
C LEU A 182 13.36 -13.87 -10.39
N VAL A 183 13.72 -14.17 -9.13
CA VAL A 183 14.37 -15.44 -8.77
C VAL A 183 13.39 -16.62 -8.81
N ILE A 184 12.10 -16.38 -8.50
CA ILE A 184 11.05 -17.40 -8.47
C ILE A 184 10.34 -17.56 -9.83
N ALA A 185 10.53 -16.61 -10.77
CA ALA A 185 9.91 -16.62 -12.10
C ALA A 185 10.59 -17.62 -13.05
#